data_AF-A0A060C4A8-F1
#
_entry.id   AF-A0A060C4A8-F1
#
_cell.length_a   1.000
_cell.length_b   1.000
_cell.length_c   1.000
_cell.angle_alpha   90.00
_cell.angle_beta   90.00
_cell.angle_gamma   90.00
#
_symmetry.space_group_name_H-M   'P 1'
#
loop_
_entity.id
_entity.type
_entity.pdbx_description
1 polymer ?
#
loop_
_entity_poly.entity_id
_entity_poly.type
_entity_poly.pdbx_seq_one_letter_code
_entity_poly.pdbx_strand_id
1 'polypeptide(L)' 'MQYGGQDREFGERLLNLGIRSKQIRYSAIVLHLDHKRPYKTKESIEKNKAIRRETRKSGIIETPWGIKQH' A
#
# COMPACT_ATOMS: atom_id res chain seq x y z
N MET A 1 3.88 8.99 0.43
CA MET A 1 4.74 7.91 -0.11
C MET A 1 5.28 8.35 -1.45
N GLN A 2 6.47 7.87 -1.85
CA GLN A 2 6.87 7.94 -3.26
C GLN A 2 6.11 6.90 -4.07
N TYR A 3 6.09 7.02 -5.39
CA TYR A 3 5.30 6.14 -6.24
C TYR A 3 5.71 4.67 -6.06
N GLY A 4 4.72 3.79 -5.84
CA GLY A 4 4.88 2.36 -5.63
C GLY A 4 4.54 1.93 -4.19
N GLY A 5 3.62 0.98 -4.06
CA GLY A 5 3.27 0.35 -2.77
C GLY A 5 2.19 1.08 -1.96
N GLN A 6 1.53 2.08 -2.53
CA GLN A 6 0.40 2.77 -1.89
C GLN A 6 -0.76 1.81 -1.59
N ASP A 7 -1.11 0.90 -2.52
CA ASP A 7 -2.19 -0.09 -2.28
C ASP A 7 -1.90 -0.98 -1.07
N ARG A 8 -0.62 -1.27 -0.84
CA ARG A 8 -0.19 -2.09 0.29
C ARG A 8 -0.25 -1.34 1.60
N GLU A 9 0.11 -0.06 1.60
CA GLU A 9 -0.06 0.82 2.76
C GLU A 9 -1.53 1.07 3.07
N PHE A 10 -2.37 1.28 2.05
CA PHE A 10 -3.81 1.38 2.20
C PHE A 10 -4.40 0.11 2.81
N GLY A 11 -4.01 -1.07 2.34
CA GLY A 11 -4.40 -2.34 2.94
C GLY A 11 -4.00 -2.46 4.42
N GLU A 12 -2.85 -1.92 4.82
CA GLU A 12 -2.42 -1.89 6.23
C GLU A 12 -3.32 -1.01 7.10
N ARG A 13 -3.84 0.10 6.55
CA ARG A 13 -4.83 0.93 7.25
C ARG A 13 -6.17 0.24 7.42
N LEU A 14 -6.61 -0.50 6.40
CA LEU A 14 -7.83 -1.30 6.50
C LEU A 14 -7.69 -2.37 7.58
N LEU A 15 -6.51 -3.00 7.69
CA LEU A 15 -6.20 -3.93 8.78
C LEU A 15 -6.23 -3.23 10.15
N ASN A 16 -5.65 -2.04 10.27
CA ASN A 16 -5.71 -1.22 11.49
C ASN A 16 -7.15 -0.84 11.88
N LEU A 17 -8.03 -0.65 10.89
CA LEU A 17 -9.46 -0.40 11.07
C LEU A 17 -10.24 -1.67 11.49
N GLY A 18 -9.59 -2.83 11.56
CA GLY A 18 -10.20 -4.12 11.92
C GLY A 18 -10.81 -4.88 10.74
N ILE A 19 -10.63 -4.40 9.51
CA ILE A 19 -11.10 -5.10 8.32
C ILE A 19 -10.18 -6.28 8.04
N ARG A 20 -10.76 -7.47 7.90
CA ARG A 20 -10.01 -8.70 7.58
C ARG A 20 -9.87 -8.84 6.06
N SER A 21 -8.66 -9.19 5.62
CA SER A 21 -8.42 -9.49 4.21
C SER A 21 -9.09 -10.80 3.79
N LYS A 22 -9.42 -10.91 2.51
CA LYS A 22 -9.79 -12.16 1.85
C LYS A 22 -8.79 -12.41 0.74
N GLN A 23 -8.34 -13.65 0.62
CA GLN A 23 -7.42 -14.06 -0.44
C GLN A 23 -8.12 -15.10 -1.33
N ILE A 24 -8.04 -14.90 -2.63
CA ILE A 24 -8.39 -15.90 -3.64
C ILE A 24 -7.10 -16.40 -4.30
N ARG A 25 -6.97 -17.71 -4.45
CA ARG A 25 -5.84 -18.36 -5.14
C ARG A 25 -6.39 -19.31 -6.19
N TYR A 26 -5.69 -19.44 -7.31
CA TYR A 26 -5.99 -20.35 -8.43
C TYR A 26 -7.31 -20.10 -9.19
N SER A 27 -8.23 -19.28 -8.67
CA SER A 27 -9.51 -18.96 -9.34
C SER A 27 -9.53 -17.58 -10.03
N ALA A 28 -8.62 -16.68 -9.67
CA ALA A 28 -8.52 -15.34 -10.25
C ALA A 28 -7.11 -15.12 -10.82
N ILE A 29 -6.86 -15.70 -12.00
CA ILE A 29 -5.57 -15.61 -12.69
C ILE A 29 -5.46 -14.22 -13.34
N VAL A 30 -4.33 -13.54 -13.12
CA VAL A 30 -4.04 -12.22 -13.68
C VAL A 30 -2.83 -12.32 -14.60
N LEU A 31 -2.91 -11.69 -15.76
CA LEU A 31 -1.78 -11.51 -16.68
C LEU A 31 -1.23 -10.09 -16.52
N HIS A 32 0.05 -9.97 -16.23
CA HIS A 32 0.74 -8.67 -16.19
C HIS A 32 1.50 -8.49 -17.51
N LEU A 33 1.26 -7.37 -18.19
CA LEU A 33 2.07 -6.99 -19.34
C LEU A 33 3.41 -6.48 -18.85
N ASP A 34 4.51 -7.06 -19.37
CA ASP A 34 5.83 -6.67 -18.92
C ASP A 34 6.13 -5.20 -19.26
N HIS A 35 6.68 -4.48 -18.28
CA HIS A 35 7.13 -3.11 -18.45
C HIS A 35 8.17 -2.75 -17.39
N LYS A 36 9.09 -1.86 -17.75
CA LYS A 36 10.11 -1.33 -16.83
C LYS A 36 9.44 -0.53 -15.70
N ARG A 37 10.12 -0.48 -14.55
CA ARG A 37 9.66 0.23 -13.35
C ARG A 37 10.74 1.23 -12.89
N PRO A 38 10.96 2.32 -13.65
CA PRO A 38 12.08 3.25 -13.39
C PRO A 38 11.97 3.96 -12.03
N TYR A 39 10.76 4.08 -11.49
CA TYR A 39 10.49 4.67 -10.17
C TYR A 39 10.94 3.79 -8.98
N LYS A 40 11.30 2.52 -9.21
CA LYS A 40 11.65 1.54 -8.17
C LYS A 40 13.13 1.67 -7.77
N THR A 41 13.52 2.85 -7.29
CA THR A 41 14.87 3.09 -6.75
C THR A 41 15.00 2.51 -5.34
N LYS A 42 16.24 2.27 -4.88
CA LYS A 42 16.48 1.79 -3.51
C LYS A 42 15.96 2.78 -2.48
N GLU A 43 16.18 4.08 -2.72
CA GLU A 43 15.69 5.15 -1.85
C GLU A 43 14.15 5.14 -1.76
N SER A 44 13.45 5.00 -2.89
CA SER A 44 11.99 5.01 -2.89
C SER A 44 11.39 3.81 -2.18
N ILE A 45 12.01 2.64 -2.34
CA ILE A 45 11.64 1.44 -1.60
C ILE A 45 11.80 1.66 -0.09
N GLU A 46 12.95 2.15 0.37
CA GLU A 46 13.20 2.31 1.81
C GLU A 46 12.30 3.38 2.43
N LYS A 47 12.08 4.50 1.75
CA LYS A 47 11.13 5.54 2.19
C LYS A 47 9.72 4.98 2.32
N ASN A 48 9.27 4.20 1.35
CA ASN A 48 7.92 3.60 1.38
C ASN A 48 7.79 2.50 2.43
N LYS A 49 8.84 1.72 2.68
CA LYS A 49 8.88 0.75 3.80
C LYS A 49 8.81 1.44 5.15
N ALA A 50 9.51 2.56 5.33
CA ALA A 50 9.49 3.34 6.57
C ALA A 50 8.08 3.86 6.86
N ILE A 51 7.42 4.47 5.87
CA ILE A 51 6.03 4.94 5.99
C ILE A 51 5.10 3.79 6.35
N ARG A 52 5.17 2.67 5.64
CA ARG A 52 4.36 1.47 5.95
C ARG A 52 4.62 0.90 7.34
N ARG A 53 5.85 0.99 7.85
CA ARG A 53 6.17 0.56 9.22
C ARG A 53 5.49 1.48 10.22
N GLU A 54 5.54 2.78 9.99
CA GLU A 54 4.87 3.78 10.80
C GLU A 54 3.35 3.59 10.81
N THR A 55 2.72 3.41 9.65
CA THR A 55 1.28 3.15 9.52
C THR A 55 0.84 1.96 10.39
N ARG A 56 1.57 0.83 10.31
CA ARG A 56 1.26 -0.35 11.13
C ARG A 56 1.50 -0.12 12.62
N LYS A 57 2.60 0.54 12.99
CA LYS A 57 2.98 0.74 14.39
C LYS A 57 2.04 1.71 15.11
N SER A 58 1.64 2.78 14.42
CA SER A 58 0.87 3.88 14.99
C SER A 58 -0.63 3.73 14.77
N GLY A 59 -1.08 2.59 14.20
CA GLY A 59 -2.51 2.30 14.03
C GLY A 59 -3.24 3.27 13.11
N ILE A 60 -2.52 3.89 12.15
CA ILE A 60 -3.11 4.89 11.26
C ILE A 60 -4.19 4.22 10.39
N ILE A 61 -5.40 4.79 10.36
CA ILE A 61 -6.54 4.28 9.57
C ILE A 61 -6.93 5.17 8.38
N GLU A 62 -6.54 6.46 8.40
CA GLU A 62 -6.94 7.46 7.40
C GLU A 62 -5.76 8.37 7.04
N THR A 63 -5.75 8.91 5.81
CA THR A 63 -4.77 9.94 5.40
C THR A 63 -5.40 11.31 5.61
N PRO A 64 -4.63 12.31 6.06
CA PRO A 64 -5.08 13.70 6.00
C PRO A 64 -5.27 14.22 4.56
N TRP A 65 -4.72 13.50 3.58
CA TRP A 65 -4.80 13.76 2.14
C TRP A 65 -5.78 12.83 1.42
N GLY A 66 -6.99 12.67 1.98
CA GLY A 66 -8.02 11.75 1.51
C GLY A 66 -9.19 12.43 0.83
N ILE A 67 -10.32 11.71 0.73
CA ILE A 67 -11.54 12.22 0.09
C ILE A 67 -12.27 13.30 0.89
N LYS A 68 -11.96 13.45 2.19
CA LYS A 68 -12.59 14.43 3.10
C LYS A 68 -11.98 15.83 3.00
N GLN A 69 -11.41 16.18 1.85
CA GLN A 69 -10.75 17.47 1.62
C GLN A 69 -11.67 18.56 1.05
N HIS A 70 -12.99 18.32 1.06
CA HIS A 70 -14.03 19.23 0.61
C HIS A 70 -15.10 19.37 1.69
#